data_AF-A0A1E9C2Z7-F1
#
_entry.id   AF-A0A1E9C2Z7-F1
#
_cell.length_a   1.000
_cell.length_b   1.000
_cell.length_c   1.000
_cell.angle_alpha   90.00
_cell.angle_beta   90.00
_cell.angle_gamma   90.00
#
_symmetry.space_group_name_H-M   'P 1'
#
loop_
_entity.id
_entity.type
_entity.pdbx_description
1 polymer ?
#
loop_
_entity_poly.entity_id
_entity_poly.type
_entity_poly.pdbx_seq_one_letter_code
_entity_poly.pdbx_strand_id
1 'polypeptide(L)'
;MIERLNKNKITTDWLNFFPDFSKYKTMHIIKRNDCFLSGLQFESLSSQRYRVCFHLYNLMVDLDVPTIPLISATYLLNKKGAINSFSMQEHENNLKTIVNELYDQVPVLTRNQLMISDLIAYMKGIKNTYYDKTTLTDIVLLNYYCGNEEQAEREIEKGKKIISDWSERVTIHYGGAKGWEKEVRGLMNRDILSATMEKQLQKLKLH
;
A
#
# COMPACT_ATOMS: atom_id res chain seq x y z
N MET A 1 -37.27 1.38 0.25
CA MET A 1 -36.37 2.43 0.76
C MET A 1 -34.95 1.95 0.52
N ILE A 2 -34.10 2.68 -0.22
CA ILE A 2 -32.75 2.19 -0.51
C ILE A 2 -31.83 2.56 0.65
N GLU A 3 -31.22 1.55 1.26
CA GLU A 3 -30.38 1.71 2.44
C GLU A 3 -29.06 2.45 2.11
N ARG A 4 -28.73 3.45 2.92
CA ARG A 4 -27.48 4.22 2.79
C ARG A 4 -26.36 3.55 3.58
N LEU A 5 -25.12 3.74 3.13
CA LEU A 5 -23.94 3.28 3.87
C LEU A 5 -23.85 3.90 5.26
N ASN A 6 -23.81 3.06 6.29
CA ASN A 6 -23.40 3.44 7.63
C ASN A 6 -21.88 3.31 7.76
N LYS A 7 -21.15 4.36 7.35
CA LYS A 7 -19.69 4.37 7.28
C LYS A 7 -19.00 4.11 8.63
N ASN A 8 -19.60 4.58 9.73
CA ASN A 8 -19.06 4.34 11.06
C ASN A 8 -19.19 2.87 11.45
N LYS A 9 -20.36 2.27 11.21
CA LYS A 9 -20.58 0.83 11.43
C LYS A 9 -19.62 -0.01 10.60
N ILE A 10 -19.47 0.28 9.30
CA ILE A 10 -18.50 -0.41 8.43
C ILE A 10 -17.10 -0.34 9.07
N THR A 11 -16.64 0.85 9.45
CA THR A 11 -15.29 1.01 10.04
C THR A 11 -15.12 0.17 11.31
N THR A 12 -16.10 0.22 12.21
CA THR A 12 -16.08 -0.54 13.48
C THR A 12 -16.10 -2.05 13.23
N ASP A 13 -16.99 -2.51 12.35
CA ASP A 13 -17.13 -3.94 12.06
C ASP A 13 -15.86 -4.50 11.42
N TRP A 14 -15.21 -3.76 10.53
CA TRP A 14 -13.90 -4.14 10.00
C TRP A 14 -12.80 -4.15 11.08
N LEU A 15 -12.74 -3.16 11.98
CA LEU A 15 -11.76 -3.17 13.09
C LEU A 15 -11.89 -4.43 13.97
N ASN A 16 -13.11 -4.93 14.18
CA ASN A 16 -13.32 -6.16 14.96
C ASN A 16 -12.68 -7.41 14.33
N PHE A 17 -12.49 -7.43 13.00
CA PHE A 17 -11.78 -8.51 12.30
C PHE A 17 -10.26 -8.27 12.21
N PHE A 18 -9.81 -7.04 12.40
CA PHE A 18 -8.42 -6.63 12.27
C PHE A 18 -7.94 -5.97 13.57
N PRO A 19 -7.78 -6.72 14.67
CA PRO A 19 -7.49 -6.16 16.00
C PRO A 19 -6.14 -5.43 16.08
N ASP A 20 -5.19 -5.76 15.20
CA ASP A 20 -3.89 -5.08 15.11
C ASP A 20 -3.96 -3.76 14.31
N PHE A 21 -5.11 -3.45 13.71
CA PHE A 21 -5.31 -2.21 12.97
C PHE A 21 -5.96 -1.17 13.87
N SER A 22 -5.60 0.09 13.63
CA SER A 22 -6.17 1.26 14.27
C SER A 22 -6.97 2.08 13.28
N LYS A 23 -7.98 2.81 13.77
CA LYS A 23 -8.74 3.76 12.96
C LYS A 23 -7.86 4.97 12.63
N TYR A 24 -7.56 5.17 11.35
CA TYR A 24 -6.94 6.42 10.88
C TYR A 24 -8.01 7.46 10.55
N LYS A 25 -9.00 7.09 9.75
CA LYS A 25 -10.20 7.89 9.44
C LYS A 25 -11.42 6.99 9.33
N THR A 26 -12.62 7.57 9.32
CA THR A 26 -13.81 6.78 8.97
C THR A 26 -13.64 6.25 7.55
N MET A 27 -13.91 4.95 7.36
CA MET A 27 -13.64 4.18 6.15
C MET A 27 -12.14 3.92 5.85
N HIS A 28 -11.23 4.12 6.81
CA HIS A 28 -9.81 3.87 6.59
C HIS A 28 -9.12 3.45 7.89
N ILE A 29 -8.69 2.18 7.92
CA ILE A 29 -7.95 1.60 9.04
C ILE A 29 -6.53 1.27 8.60
N ILE A 30 -5.57 1.34 9.52
CA ILE A 30 -4.15 1.12 9.22
C ILE A 30 -3.47 0.32 10.32
N LYS A 31 -2.42 -0.40 9.96
CA LYS A 31 -1.46 -1.05 10.87
C LYS A 31 -0.06 -0.58 10.49
N ARG A 32 0.74 -0.17 11.47
CA ARG A 32 2.15 0.14 11.26
C ARG A 32 2.97 -1.15 11.28
N ASN A 33 3.76 -1.34 10.24
CA ASN A 33 4.72 -2.43 10.09
C ASN A 33 6.11 -1.81 9.90
N ASP A 34 6.64 -1.28 11.00
CA ASP A 34 7.93 -0.57 11.04
C ASP A 34 7.99 0.64 10.09
N CYS A 35 8.71 0.51 8.97
CA CYS A 35 8.88 1.54 7.94
C CYS A 35 7.73 1.61 6.91
N PHE A 36 6.74 0.72 7.01
CA PHE A 36 5.54 0.72 6.16
C PHE A 36 4.27 0.85 6.98
N LEU A 37 3.22 1.40 6.35
CA LEU A 37 1.84 1.26 6.78
C LEU A 37 1.13 0.25 5.87
N SER A 38 0.42 -0.69 6.47
CA SER A 38 -0.62 -1.45 5.80
C SER A 38 -1.96 -0.78 6.01
N GLY A 39 -2.68 -0.48 4.94
CA GLY A 39 -3.98 0.19 5.01
C GLY A 39 -5.09 -0.65 4.41
N LEU A 40 -6.26 -0.59 5.02
CA LEU A 40 -7.53 -0.98 4.42
C LEU A 40 -8.41 0.25 4.28
N GLN A 41 -8.70 0.62 3.04
CA GLN A 41 -9.60 1.70 2.71
C GLN A 41 -10.92 1.14 2.15
N PHE A 42 -12.03 1.67 2.67
CA PHE A 42 -13.38 1.30 2.31
C PHE A 42 -14.00 2.40 1.43
N GLU A 43 -13.60 2.44 0.16
CA GLU A 43 -13.94 3.53 -0.76
C GLU A 43 -15.43 3.56 -1.08
N SER A 44 -16.09 4.68 -0.77
CA SER A 44 -17.50 4.88 -1.14
C SER A 44 -17.61 5.19 -2.65
N LEU A 45 -18.23 4.30 -3.42
CA LEU A 45 -18.56 4.53 -4.83
C LEU A 45 -19.80 5.39 -5.00
N SER A 46 -20.75 5.21 -4.09
CA SER A 46 -22.02 5.92 -4.05
C SER A 46 -22.48 6.01 -2.60
N SER A 47 -23.67 6.57 -2.38
CA SER A 47 -24.31 6.53 -1.07
C SER A 47 -24.70 5.12 -0.61
N GLN A 48 -24.59 4.11 -1.47
CA GLN A 48 -25.12 2.76 -1.26
C GLN A 48 -24.06 1.66 -1.35
N ARG A 49 -22.91 1.91 -1.98
CA ARG A 49 -21.90 0.87 -2.21
C ARG A 49 -20.49 1.35 -1.89
N TYR A 50 -19.69 0.46 -1.30
CA TYR A 50 -18.27 0.68 -1.07
C TYR A 50 -17.41 -0.45 -1.64
N ARG A 51 -16.12 -0.17 -1.88
CA ARG A 51 -15.10 -1.16 -2.27
C ARG A 51 -14.10 -1.35 -1.13
N VAL A 52 -13.44 -2.49 -1.13
CA VAL A 52 -12.33 -2.77 -0.20
C VAL A 52 -11.03 -2.67 -0.99
N CYS A 53 -10.11 -1.83 -0.51
CA CYS A 53 -8.80 -1.59 -1.09
C CYS A 53 -7.75 -1.79 -0.01
N PHE A 54 -6.88 -2.77 -0.20
CA PHE A 54 -5.66 -2.91 0.60
C PHE A 54 -4.53 -2.13 -0.07
N HIS A 55 -3.68 -1.47 0.71
CA HIS A 55 -2.53 -0.73 0.19
C HIS A 55 -1.35 -0.78 1.16
N LEU A 56 -0.16 -0.53 0.62
CA LEU A 56 1.05 -0.32 1.39
C LEU A 56 1.53 1.12 1.17
N TYR A 57 1.94 1.77 2.25
CA TYR A 57 2.56 3.09 2.17
C TYR A 57 3.93 3.09 2.84
N ASN A 58 4.95 3.45 2.08
CA ASN A 58 6.32 3.60 2.57
C ASN A 58 6.48 4.92 3.33
N LEU A 59 6.82 4.85 4.61
CA LEU A 59 7.07 6.03 5.45
C LEU A 59 8.43 6.67 5.17
N MET A 60 9.32 5.98 4.46
CA MET A 60 10.66 6.45 4.12
C MET A 60 10.69 7.47 2.98
N VAL A 61 9.55 7.72 2.33
CA VAL A 61 9.43 8.66 1.22
C VAL A 61 8.30 9.65 1.47
N ASP A 62 8.64 10.94 1.50
CA ASP A 62 7.66 12.02 1.55
C ASP A 62 7.19 12.38 0.14
N LEU A 63 5.97 11.98 -0.21
CA LEU A 63 5.34 12.34 -1.49
C LEU A 63 4.66 13.71 -1.45
N ASP A 64 4.89 14.50 -0.39
CA ASP A 64 4.30 15.82 -0.16
C ASP A 64 2.76 15.84 -0.24
N VAL A 65 2.13 14.71 0.09
CA VAL A 65 0.68 14.59 0.22
C VAL A 65 0.27 14.65 1.70
N PRO A 66 -0.85 15.34 2.04
CA PRO A 66 -1.31 15.48 3.42
C PRO A 66 -2.05 14.24 3.95
N THR A 67 -2.22 13.21 3.12
CA THR A 67 -2.94 11.98 3.46
C THR A 67 -2.18 10.76 2.94
N ILE A 68 -2.41 9.59 3.56
CA ILE A 68 -1.84 8.32 3.10
C ILE A 68 -2.31 8.04 1.66
N PRO A 69 -1.40 8.02 0.68
CA PRO A 69 -1.71 7.67 -0.70
C PRO A 69 -1.93 6.16 -0.85
N LEU A 70 -2.71 5.76 -1.85
CA LEU A 70 -3.01 4.36 -2.14
C LEU A 70 -1.99 3.78 -3.11
N ILE A 71 -0.81 3.46 -2.58
CA ILE A 71 0.30 2.87 -3.34
C ILE A 71 0.30 1.35 -3.16
N SER A 72 0.79 0.63 -4.18
CA SER A 72 0.78 -0.85 -4.21
C SER A 72 -0.60 -1.40 -3.83
N ALA A 73 -1.65 -0.78 -4.37
CA ALA A 73 -3.01 -1.02 -3.97
C ALA A 73 -3.61 -2.24 -4.66
N THR A 74 -4.32 -3.08 -3.89
CA THR A 74 -5.09 -4.22 -4.38
C THR A 74 -6.54 -4.05 -3.97
N TYR A 75 -7.42 -3.93 -4.96
CA TYR A 75 -8.85 -3.97 -4.73
C TYR A 75 -9.33 -5.40 -4.63
N LEU A 76 -10.26 -5.65 -3.70
CA LEU A 76 -10.91 -6.95 -3.60
C LEU A 76 -11.70 -7.26 -4.87
N LEU A 77 -11.36 -8.36 -5.53
CA LEU A 77 -12.01 -8.81 -6.77
C LEU A 77 -13.11 -9.83 -6.45
N ASN A 78 -14.14 -9.88 -7.29
CA ASN A 78 -15.13 -10.95 -7.26
C ASN A 78 -14.61 -12.19 -8.00
N LYS A 79 -15.39 -13.27 -7.97
CA LYS A 79 -15.06 -14.55 -8.66
C LYS A 79 -14.87 -14.43 -10.18
N LYS A 80 -15.33 -13.34 -10.80
CA LYS A 80 -15.14 -13.04 -12.23
C LYS A 80 -13.90 -12.17 -12.50
N GLY A 81 -13.12 -11.85 -11.46
CA GLY A 81 -11.92 -11.00 -11.57
C GLY A 81 -12.22 -9.50 -11.68
N ALA A 82 -13.47 -9.07 -11.52
CA ALA A 82 -13.82 -7.65 -11.53
C ALA A 82 -13.78 -7.06 -10.11
N ILE A 83 -13.45 -5.77 -9.99
CA ILE A 83 -13.43 -5.08 -8.69
C ILE A 83 -14.80 -5.18 -8.03
N ASN A 84 -14.83 -5.80 -6.86
CA ASN A 84 -16.05 -6.02 -6.12
C ASN A 84 -16.49 -4.76 -5.37
N SER A 85 -17.77 -4.68 -5.06
CA SER A 85 -18.32 -3.63 -4.20
C SER A 85 -19.45 -4.23 -3.38
N PHE A 86 -19.79 -3.60 -2.25
CA PHE A 86 -20.75 -4.15 -1.29
C PHE A 86 -21.73 -3.08 -0.82
N SER A 87 -23.00 -3.44 -0.71
CA SER A 87 -24.03 -2.66 0.00
C SER A 87 -23.95 -2.86 1.52
N MET A 88 -24.76 -2.12 2.28
CA MET A 88 -24.92 -2.38 3.72
C MET A 88 -25.50 -3.76 3.99
N GLN A 89 -26.59 -4.13 3.30
CA GLN A 89 -27.16 -5.48 3.42
C GLN A 89 -26.15 -6.59 3.14
N GLU A 90 -25.29 -6.45 2.13
CA GLU A 90 -24.23 -7.43 1.84
C GLU A 90 -23.17 -7.45 2.95
N HIS A 91 -22.78 -6.28 3.47
CA HIS A 91 -21.86 -6.17 4.59
C HIS A 91 -22.42 -6.87 5.85
N GLU A 92 -23.65 -6.56 6.26
CA GLU A 92 -24.24 -7.11 7.47
C GLU A 92 -24.43 -8.63 7.41
N ASN A 93 -24.81 -9.16 6.25
CA ASN A 93 -25.06 -10.59 6.10
C ASN A 93 -23.79 -11.41 5.83
N ASN A 94 -22.77 -10.81 5.17
CA ASN A 94 -21.66 -11.57 4.60
C ASN A 94 -20.27 -11.08 4.99
N LEU A 95 -20.11 -10.15 5.95
CA LEU A 95 -18.80 -9.57 6.29
C LEU A 95 -17.71 -10.61 6.52
N LYS A 96 -17.99 -11.67 7.28
CA LYS A 96 -17.00 -12.74 7.52
C LYS A 96 -16.51 -13.38 6.22
N THR A 97 -17.42 -13.63 5.28
CA THR A 97 -17.08 -14.16 3.95
C THR A 97 -16.23 -13.17 3.16
N ILE A 98 -16.61 -11.89 3.16
CA ILE A 98 -15.86 -10.82 2.50
C ILE A 98 -14.44 -10.70 3.05
N VAL A 99 -14.27 -10.80 4.36
CA VAL A 99 -12.96 -10.79 5.04
C VAL A 99 -12.13 -12.01 4.65
N ASN A 100 -12.72 -13.20 4.61
CA ASN A 100 -12.01 -14.40 4.16
C ASN A 100 -11.55 -14.30 2.70
N GLU A 101 -12.41 -13.80 1.80
CA GLU A 101 -12.03 -13.56 0.39
C GLU A 101 -10.89 -12.53 0.27
N LEU A 102 -10.83 -11.55 1.17
CA LEU A 102 -9.72 -10.61 1.25
C LEU A 102 -8.42 -11.28 1.70
N TYR A 103 -8.46 -12.15 2.71
CA TYR A 103 -7.27 -12.90 3.14
C TYR A 103 -6.70 -13.79 2.03
N ASP A 104 -7.57 -14.42 1.24
CA ASP A 104 -7.15 -15.24 0.09
C ASP A 104 -6.43 -14.41 -0.99
N GLN A 105 -6.90 -13.18 -1.23
CA GLN A 105 -6.34 -12.29 -2.25
C GLN A 105 -5.16 -11.46 -1.76
N VAL A 106 -5.06 -11.23 -0.44
CA VAL A 106 -3.99 -10.46 0.20
C VAL A 106 -3.41 -11.27 1.37
N PRO A 107 -2.60 -12.31 1.09
CA PRO A 107 -2.08 -13.21 2.13
C PRO A 107 -1.25 -12.51 3.21
N VAL A 108 -0.67 -11.34 2.91
CA VAL A 108 0.09 -10.53 3.86
C VAL A 108 -0.75 -10.17 5.10
N LEU A 109 -2.07 -10.04 4.96
CA LEU A 109 -2.98 -9.72 6.06
C LEU A 109 -3.15 -10.87 7.06
N THR A 110 -2.78 -12.10 6.69
CA THR A 110 -2.85 -13.28 7.57
C THR A 110 -1.56 -13.50 8.38
N ARG A 111 -0.52 -12.71 8.12
CA ARG A 111 0.78 -12.85 8.80
C ARG A 111 0.76 -12.11 10.13
N ASN A 112 1.03 -12.83 11.21
CA ASN A 112 1.19 -12.22 12.54
C ASN A 112 2.39 -11.26 12.56
N GLN A 113 3.51 -11.68 11.96
CA GLN A 113 4.71 -10.88 11.76
C GLN A 113 5.03 -10.83 10.27
N LEU A 114 5.06 -9.62 9.72
CA LEU A 114 5.40 -9.40 8.30
C LEU A 114 6.90 -9.37 8.14
N MET A 115 7.42 -10.26 7.29
CA MET A 115 8.82 -10.23 6.89
C MET A 115 9.00 -9.28 5.71
N ILE A 116 10.21 -8.75 5.55
CA ILE A 116 10.61 -7.95 4.38
C ILE A 116 10.29 -8.66 3.07
N SER A 117 10.53 -9.98 3.03
CA SER A 117 10.23 -10.81 1.87
C SER A 117 8.74 -10.85 1.54
N ASP A 118 7.85 -10.82 2.54
CA ASP A 118 6.40 -10.80 2.30
C ASP A 118 5.97 -9.46 1.66
N LEU A 119 6.51 -8.35 2.16
CA LEU A 119 6.24 -7.01 1.61
C LEU A 119 6.75 -6.89 0.18
N ILE A 120 7.99 -7.34 -0.09
CA ILE A 120 8.56 -7.33 -1.44
C ILE A 120 7.76 -8.24 -2.37
N ALA A 121 7.38 -9.44 -1.94
CA ALA A 121 6.57 -10.35 -2.76
C ALA A 121 5.20 -9.74 -3.10
N TYR A 122 4.57 -9.05 -2.14
CA TYR A 122 3.33 -8.35 -2.37
C TYR A 122 3.49 -7.15 -3.32
N MET A 123 4.48 -6.27 -3.09
CA MET A 123 4.77 -5.12 -3.95
C MET A 123 5.10 -5.55 -5.38
N LYS A 124 5.81 -6.67 -5.53
CA LYS A 124 6.10 -7.22 -6.86
C LYS A 124 4.86 -7.81 -7.52
N GLY A 125 3.91 -8.26 -6.71
CA GLY A 125 2.71 -8.96 -7.15
C GLY A 125 3.05 -10.30 -7.80
N ILE A 126 2.13 -11.26 -7.69
CA ILE A 126 2.22 -12.51 -8.43
C ILE A 126 1.86 -12.29 -9.93
N LYS A 127 1.37 -11.08 -10.29
CA LYS A 127 0.77 -10.79 -11.60
C LYS A 127 1.25 -9.50 -12.31
N ASN A 128 2.14 -8.69 -11.74
CA ASN A 128 2.50 -7.41 -12.36
C ASN A 128 3.88 -7.47 -13.02
N THR A 129 3.88 -7.49 -14.36
CA THR A 129 5.09 -7.29 -15.18
C THR A 129 5.52 -5.83 -15.26
N TYR A 130 4.72 -4.90 -14.75
CA TYR A 130 4.95 -3.45 -14.80
C TYR A 130 4.92 -2.86 -13.39
N TYR A 131 6.09 -2.59 -12.83
CA TYR A 131 6.23 -1.82 -11.59
C TYR A 131 6.08 -0.33 -11.92
N ASP A 132 5.44 0.45 -11.07
CA ASP A 132 5.56 1.91 -11.18
C ASP A 132 6.87 2.39 -10.51
N LYS A 133 7.24 3.65 -10.78
CA LYS A 133 8.45 4.27 -10.21
C LYS A 133 8.49 4.13 -8.69
N THR A 134 7.35 4.33 -8.04
CA THR A 134 7.23 4.34 -6.58
C THR A 134 7.50 2.97 -5.99
N THR A 135 6.92 1.92 -6.56
CA THR A 135 7.13 0.52 -6.18
C THR A 135 8.59 0.11 -6.33
N LEU A 136 9.25 0.55 -7.41
CA LEU A 136 10.69 0.31 -7.60
C LEU A 136 11.51 0.99 -6.49
N THR A 137 11.22 2.25 -6.18
CA THR A 137 11.85 2.98 -5.07
C THR A 137 11.61 2.29 -3.74
N ASP A 138 10.39 1.88 -3.44
CA ASP A 138 10.00 1.25 -2.18
C ASP A 138 10.75 -0.07 -1.95
N ILE A 139 10.90 -0.89 -2.99
CA ILE A 139 11.66 -2.15 -2.91
C ILE A 139 13.15 -1.89 -2.64
N VAL A 140 13.76 -0.90 -3.28
CA VAL A 140 15.18 -0.57 -3.06
C VAL A 140 15.39 -0.08 -1.63
N LEU A 141 14.59 0.90 -1.19
CA LEU A 141 14.73 1.50 0.13
C LEU A 141 14.46 0.50 1.25
N LEU A 142 13.48 -0.39 1.08
CA LEU A 142 13.23 -1.45 2.05
C LEU A 142 14.43 -2.40 2.20
N ASN A 143 15.06 -2.82 1.09
CA ASN A 143 16.27 -3.64 1.17
C ASN A 143 17.42 -2.90 1.86
N TYR A 144 17.64 -1.64 1.50
CA TYR A 144 18.70 -0.82 2.07
C TYR A 144 18.50 -0.58 3.58
N TYR A 145 17.27 -0.20 3.98
CA TYR A 145 16.91 0.06 5.38
C TYR A 145 17.15 -1.17 6.26
N CYS A 146 16.84 -2.36 5.75
CA CYS A 146 17.04 -3.61 6.45
C CYS A 146 18.48 -4.16 6.37
N GLY A 147 19.42 -3.40 5.82
CA GLY A 147 20.84 -3.79 5.73
C GLY A 147 21.19 -4.74 4.58
N ASN A 148 20.26 -5.03 3.68
CA ASN A 148 20.49 -5.86 2.50
C ASN A 148 21.02 -5.01 1.33
N GLU A 149 22.15 -4.35 1.52
CA GLU A 149 22.70 -3.36 0.58
C GLU A 149 22.98 -3.96 -0.81
N GLU A 150 23.54 -5.16 -0.86
CA GLU A 150 23.80 -5.86 -2.12
C GLU A 150 22.49 -6.13 -2.89
N GLN A 151 21.42 -6.47 -2.18
CA GLN A 151 20.10 -6.65 -2.80
C GLN A 151 19.51 -5.31 -3.26
N ALA A 152 19.70 -4.24 -2.49
CA ALA A 152 19.28 -2.90 -2.88
C ALA A 152 19.93 -2.48 -4.20
N GLU A 153 21.24 -2.68 -4.34
CA GLU A 153 21.98 -2.40 -5.58
C GLU A 153 21.48 -3.25 -6.76
N ARG A 154 21.21 -4.54 -6.53
CA ARG A 154 20.59 -5.40 -7.57
C ARG A 154 19.23 -4.89 -8.01
N GLU A 155 18.39 -4.38 -7.10
CA GLU A 155 17.08 -3.84 -7.43
C GLU A 155 17.18 -2.46 -8.12
N ILE A 156 18.21 -1.65 -7.84
CA ILE A 156 18.53 -0.44 -8.62
C ILE A 156 18.80 -0.81 -10.09
N GLU A 157 19.68 -1.78 -10.33
CA GLU A 157 20.01 -2.18 -11.70
C GLU A 157 18.82 -2.80 -12.45
N LYS A 158 17.94 -3.51 -11.75
CA LYS A 158 16.67 -4.00 -12.32
C LYS A 158 15.73 -2.84 -12.65
N GLY A 159 15.51 -1.92 -11.70
CA GLY A 159 14.64 -0.77 -11.89
C GLY A 159 15.08 0.12 -13.04
N LYS A 160 16.40 0.34 -13.20
CA LYS A 160 16.97 1.05 -14.36
C LYS A 160 16.58 0.40 -15.68
N LYS A 161 16.73 -0.93 -15.81
CA LYS A 161 16.34 -1.67 -17.01
C LYS A 161 14.86 -1.49 -17.32
N ILE A 162 14.00 -1.64 -16.31
CA ILE A 162 12.55 -1.49 -16.46
C ILE A 162 12.18 -0.07 -16.91
N ILE A 163 12.74 0.96 -16.27
CA ILE A 163 12.45 2.37 -16.59
C ILE A 163 12.99 2.74 -17.98
N SER A 164 14.10 2.17 -18.41
CA SER A 164 14.66 2.37 -19.75
C SER A 164 13.72 1.92 -20.86
N ASP A 165 12.83 0.95 -20.59
CA ASP A 165 11.82 0.49 -21.54
C ASP A 165 10.56 1.39 -21.57
N TRP A 166 10.44 2.36 -20.65
CA TRP A 166 9.31 3.28 -20.62
C TRP A 166 9.50 4.44 -21.59
N SER A 167 8.39 4.93 -22.14
CA SER A 167 8.42 6.11 -23.01
C SER A 167 8.95 7.34 -22.28
N GLU A 168 9.67 8.21 -22.99
CA GLU A 168 10.19 9.47 -22.43
C GLU A 168 9.08 10.32 -21.78
N ARG A 169 7.87 10.33 -22.36
CA ARG A 169 6.71 11.03 -21.80
C ARG A 169 6.39 10.61 -20.36
N VAL A 170 6.61 9.34 -20.01
CA VAL A 170 6.38 8.80 -18.66
C VAL A 170 7.50 9.18 -17.70
N THR A 171 8.72 9.39 -18.23
CA THR A 171 9.93 9.53 -17.42
C THR A 171 10.50 10.95 -17.35
N ILE A 172 10.00 11.87 -18.17
CA ILE A 172 10.52 13.23 -18.36
C ILE A 172 10.63 14.02 -17.05
N HIS A 173 9.67 13.85 -16.14
CA HIS A 173 9.62 14.59 -14.88
C HIS A 173 10.69 14.18 -13.86
N TYR A 174 11.37 13.06 -14.08
CA TYR A 174 12.44 12.57 -13.19
C TYR A 174 13.68 12.11 -13.94
N GLY A 175 13.82 12.47 -15.23
CA GLY A 175 15.06 12.25 -15.99
C GLY A 175 15.38 10.79 -16.34
N GLY A 176 14.35 9.95 -16.55
CA GLY A 176 14.58 8.55 -16.96
C GLY A 176 15.23 7.69 -15.87
N ALA A 177 15.82 6.58 -16.32
CA ALA A 177 16.49 5.62 -15.42
C ALA A 177 17.63 6.26 -14.61
N LYS A 178 18.40 7.17 -15.21
CA LYS A 178 19.51 7.88 -14.55
C LYS A 178 19.03 8.84 -13.47
N GLY A 179 17.97 9.60 -13.75
CA GLY A 179 17.43 10.54 -12.76
C GLY A 179 16.73 9.80 -11.62
N TRP A 180 16.00 8.72 -11.90
CA TRP A 180 15.48 7.83 -10.86
C TRP A 180 16.57 7.24 -9.97
N GLU A 181 17.66 6.71 -10.55
CA GLU A 181 18.79 6.19 -9.76
C GLU A 181 19.37 7.27 -8.84
N LYS A 182 19.58 8.49 -9.36
CA LYS A 182 20.10 9.61 -8.58
C LYS A 182 19.18 9.95 -7.40
N GLU A 183 17.87 10.00 -7.63
CA GLU A 183 16.89 10.23 -6.57
C GLU A 183 16.95 9.15 -5.49
N VAL A 184 16.91 7.87 -5.88
CA VAL A 184 16.94 6.73 -4.94
C VAL A 184 18.23 6.74 -4.11
N ARG A 185 19.39 6.95 -4.76
CA ARG A 185 20.67 7.04 -4.05
C ARG A 185 20.73 8.22 -3.09
N GLY A 186 20.09 9.34 -3.41
CA GLY A 186 19.96 10.48 -2.51
C GLY A 186 19.16 10.17 -1.24
N LEU A 187 18.27 9.17 -1.30
CA LEU A 187 17.48 8.69 -0.16
C LEU A 187 18.19 7.57 0.62
N MET A 188 19.16 6.86 0.04
CA MET A 188 19.89 5.75 0.69
C MET A 188 20.87 6.24 1.76
N ASN A 189 20.34 6.79 2.83
CA ASN A 189 21.05 7.18 4.04
C ASN A 189 20.12 6.93 5.24
N ARG A 190 20.54 6.10 6.19
CA ARG A 190 19.66 5.64 7.28
C ARG A 190 19.14 6.76 8.17
N ASP A 191 19.92 7.83 8.36
CA ASP A 191 19.48 8.99 9.14
C ASP A 191 18.40 9.78 8.39
N ILE A 192 18.57 9.96 7.07
CA ILE A 192 17.55 10.58 6.21
C ILE A 192 16.27 9.76 6.23
N LEU A 193 16.37 8.43 6.10
CA LEU A 193 15.20 7.56 6.12
C LEU A 193 14.46 7.65 7.47
N SER A 194 15.19 7.58 8.57
CA SER A 194 14.62 7.66 9.93
C SER A 194 13.95 9.01 10.19
N ALA A 195 14.62 10.11 9.86
CA ALA A 195 14.05 11.45 9.97
C ALA A 195 12.80 11.64 9.09
N THR A 196 12.81 11.05 7.88
CA THR A 196 11.65 11.10 6.98
C THR A 196 10.46 10.34 7.55
N MET A 197 10.69 9.16 8.12
CA MET A 197 9.63 8.39 8.78
C MET A 197 9.00 9.15 9.94
N GLU A 198 9.81 9.74 10.83
CA GLU A 198 9.31 10.55 11.94
C GLU A 198 8.48 11.74 11.45
N LYS A 199 8.98 12.45 10.43
CA LYS A 199 8.24 13.55 9.79
C LYS A 199 6.92 13.07 9.18
N GLN A 200 6.89 11.91 8.52
CA GLN A 200 5.66 11.33 7.98
C GLN A 200 4.66 10.99 9.07
N LEU A 201 5.11 10.36 10.16
CA LEU A 201 4.25 10.00 11.29
C LEU A 201 3.64 11.25 11.95
N GLN A 202 4.43 12.33 12.09
CA GLN A 202 3.94 13.64 12.53
C GLN A 202 2.90 14.23 11.59
N LYS A 203 3.22 14.29 10.28
CA LYS A 203 2.32 14.81 9.26
C LYS A 203 0.99 14.06 9.23
N LEU A 204 1.02 12.74 9.40
CA LEU A 204 -0.14 11.85 9.36
C LEU A 204 -0.85 11.69 10.71
N LYS A 205 -0.31 12.28 11.78
CA LYS A 205 -0.83 12.19 13.16
C LYS A 205 -0.92 10.75 13.68
N LEU A 206 0.14 9.97 13.45
CA LEU A 206 0.22 8.54 13.81
C LEU A 206 1.16 8.29 15.00
N HIS A 207 1.04 9.11 16.05
CA HIS A 207 1.85 9.05 17.27
C HIS A 207 1.40 7.95 18.23
#